data_AF-A0A6J4MD95-F1
#
_entry.id   AF-A0A6J4MD95-F1
#
_cell.length_a   1.000
_cell.length_b   1.000
_cell.length_c   1.000
_cell.angle_alpha   90.00
_cell.angle_beta   90.00
_cell.angle_gamma   90.00
#
_symmetry.space_group_name_H-M   'P 1'
#
loop_
_entity.id
_entity.type
_entity.pdbx_description
1 polymer ?
#
loop_
_entity_poly.entity_id
_entity_poly.type
_entity_poly.pdbx_seq_one_letter_code
_entity_poly.pdbx_strand_id
1 'polypeptide(L)'
;MSSPATAAFSDLDPLSTHSPTVTSLAAPDSALVTAAQLPQKSWTIEDSEKLYRIQGWGEPYFSINAAGHVTVSPKGDRGGSLDLCDLVESLKQRNLALPLLIRFSDILEDRIERLNSCFARAIARYNYKNVYRGVFPVKCNQHRQLIEDLVRFGQPHHFGLEAGSKPELMIALATLKNPGALLICNGYKDREYIETAILAQRLGQTSVIVLEQIEEVGLAIAASKALGIKPILGVRAKLTTKGVGRWGGSTGDRAKFGLTIPEIIRAVGELEKAGMLGCLQLLHFHIGSQISSISVIKDAIREASHIYVELAKLGANMNYLDVGGGLGVDYDGSKTNF
;
A
#
# COMPACT_ATOMS: atom_id res chain seq x y z
N MET A 1 26.60 30.57 45.10
CA MET A 1 27.28 29.58 45.96
C MET A 1 27.76 28.45 45.06
N SER A 2 29.07 28.20 45.14
CA SER A 2 29.79 26.99 44.72
C SER A 2 29.86 26.64 43.23
N SER A 3 31.00 27.01 42.64
CA SER A 3 31.64 26.39 41.48
C SER A 3 32.52 25.19 41.96
N PRO A 4 33.39 24.56 41.14
CA PRO A 4 33.20 23.32 40.39
C PRO A 4 34.12 22.18 40.89
N ALA A 5 34.06 20.98 40.29
CA ALA A 5 35.12 19.97 40.47
C ALA A 5 35.32 19.09 39.23
N THR A 6 36.43 19.36 38.54
CA THR A 6 37.17 18.51 37.61
C THR A 6 37.91 17.43 38.40
N ALA A 7 38.05 16.21 37.87
CA ALA A 7 39.06 15.27 38.34
C ALA A 7 39.62 14.44 37.18
N ALA A 8 40.93 14.60 36.98
CA ALA A 8 41.80 13.80 36.13
C ALA A 8 42.07 12.43 36.78
N PHE A 9 42.44 11.45 35.95
CA PHE A 9 43.16 10.26 36.40
C PHE A 9 44.43 10.11 35.55
N SER A 10 45.56 10.17 36.25
CA SER A 10 46.92 9.89 35.80
C SER A 10 47.46 8.67 36.56
N ASP A 11 48.19 7.83 35.84
CA ASP A 11 49.37 7.03 36.21
C ASP A 11 49.33 6.06 37.40
N LEU A 12 49.62 4.78 37.07
CA LEU A 12 50.44 3.90 37.90
C LEU A 12 51.46 3.15 37.02
N ASP A 13 52.66 3.06 37.57
CA ASP A 13 54.00 2.95 36.98
C ASP A 13 54.52 1.48 36.87
N PRO A 14 55.76 1.25 36.39
CA PRO A 14 56.22 0.06 35.64
C PRO A 14 56.93 -1.00 36.50
N LEU A 15 57.23 -2.17 35.92
CA LEU A 15 58.29 -3.05 36.43
C LEU A 15 58.94 -3.96 35.36
N SER A 16 60.27 -3.85 35.35
CA SER A 16 61.36 -4.80 35.06
C SER A 16 61.57 -5.40 33.66
N THR A 17 62.52 -4.76 32.98
CA THR A 17 63.73 -5.30 32.33
C THR A 17 64.06 -6.79 32.48
N HIS A 18 64.29 -7.47 31.36
CA HIS A 18 65.43 -8.38 31.16
C HIS A 18 65.75 -8.49 29.66
N SER A 19 66.95 -8.07 29.28
CA SER A 19 67.59 -8.42 28.00
C SER A 19 68.60 -9.54 28.24
N PRO A 20 68.72 -10.48 27.30
CA PRO A 20 70.05 -10.96 26.95
C PRO A 20 70.34 -10.87 25.45
N THR A 21 71.49 -10.26 25.18
CA THR A 21 72.52 -10.72 24.23
C THR A 21 72.20 -10.78 22.74
N VAL A 22 72.75 -9.80 22.03
CA VAL A 22 73.00 -9.85 20.59
C VAL A 22 74.09 -10.90 20.31
N THR A 23 73.79 -11.86 19.45
CA THR A 23 74.83 -12.64 18.75
C THR A 23 74.43 -12.74 17.28
N SER A 24 75.19 -12.02 16.45
CA SER A 24 75.09 -12.02 15.00
C SER A 24 75.64 -13.34 14.46
N LEU A 25 74.79 -14.14 13.80
CA LEU A 25 75.20 -15.22 12.91
C LEU A 25 74.36 -15.14 11.62
N ALA A 26 75.08 -15.12 10.50
CA ALA A 26 74.57 -14.95 9.15
C ALA A 26 73.58 -16.06 8.73
N ALA A 27 72.66 -15.68 7.84
CA ALA A 27 71.60 -16.52 7.28
C ALA A 27 72.12 -17.73 6.48
N PRO A 28 71.28 -18.78 6.36
CA PRO A 28 71.15 -19.47 5.09
C PRO A 28 69.69 -19.53 4.61
N ASP A 29 69.56 -19.18 3.33
CA ASP A 29 68.53 -19.55 2.35
C ASP A 29 67.05 -19.52 2.72
N SER A 30 66.44 -18.43 2.24
CA SER A 30 65.02 -18.27 1.96
C SER A 30 64.51 -19.34 1.00
N ALA A 31 63.90 -20.40 1.52
CA ALA A 31 62.87 -21.11 0.79
C ALA A 31 61.56 -20.31 0.93
N LEU A 32 61.34 -19.39 -0.01
CA LEU A 32 60.04 -18.75 -0.22
C LEU A 32 59.01 -19.83 -0.57
N VAL A 33 58.29 -20.32 0.43
CA VAL A 33 57.00 -20.95 0.22
C VAL A 33 56.06 -19.82 -0.20
N THR A 34 55.94 -19.58 -1.50
CA THR A 34 54.85 -18.79 -2.06
C THR A 34 53.55 -19.46 -1.62
N ALA A 35 52.91 -18.88 -0.60
CA ALA A 35 51.51 -19.14 -0.35
C ALA A 35 50.78 -18.83 -1.65
N ALA A 36 50.31 -19.88 -2.33
CA ALA A 36 49.45 -19.72 -3.49
C ALA A 36 48.26 -18.87 -3.04
N GLN A 37 48.22 -17.62 -3.47
CA GLN A 37 47.05 -16.77 -3.31
C GLN A 37 45.91 -17.51 -4.01
N LEU A 38 45.01 -18.09 -3.22
CA LEU A 38 43.73 -18.57 -3.71
C LEU A 38 43.13 -17.42 -4.53
N PRO A 39 42.73 -17.65 -5.80
CA PRO A 39 42.20 -16.58 -6.62
C PRO A 39 41.02 -15.95 -5.88
N GLN A 40 41.16 -14.68 -5.51
CA GLN A 40 40.09 -13.90 -4.92
C GLN A 40 38.97 -13.90 -5.96
N LYS A 41 37.85 -14.56 -5.67
CA LYS A 41 36.71 -14.63 -6.58
C LYS A 41 36.34 -13.20 -6.98
N SER A 42 36.43 -12.87 -8.27
CA SER A 42 36.07 -11.54 -8.75
C SER A 42 34.57 -11.34 -8.55
N TRP A 43 34.18 -10.24 -7.91
CA TRP A 43 32.79 -9.91 -7.65
C TRP A 43 32.06 -9.69 -8.97
N THR A 44 30.96 -10.41 -9.19
CA THR A 44 30.19 -10.32 -10.45
C THR A 44 28.90 -9.53 -10.27
N ILE A 45 28.22 -9.24 -11.40
CA ILE A 45 26.88 -8.64 -11.38
C ILE A 45 25.91 -9.59 -10.68
N GLU A 46 25.99 -10.90 -10.95
CA GLU A 46 25.17 -11.92 -10.33
C GLU A 46 25.38 -11.99 -8.81
N ASP A 47 26.61 -11.79 -8.34
CA ASP A 47 26.90 -11.68 -6.91
C ASP A 47 26.16 -10.46 -6.29
N SER A 48 26.12 -9.33 -7.00
CA SER A 48 25.36 -8.12 -6.60
C SER A 48 23.85 -8.35 -6.63
N GLU A 49 23.32 -8.94 -7.71
CA GLU A 49 21.91 -9.27 -7.85
C GLU A 49 21.44 -10.20 -6.73
N LYS A 50 22.26 -11.20 -6.38
CA LYS A 50 21.97 -12.14 -5.30
C LYS A 50 22.05 -11.48 -3.92
N LEU A 51 23.07 -10.64 -3.68
CA LEU A 51 23.25 -9.96 -2.41
C LEU A 51 22.11 -8.97 -2.13
N TYR A 52 21.76 -8.15 -3.11
CA TYR A 52 20.74 -7.09 -2.98
C TYR A 52 19.33 -7.52 -3.39
N ARG A 53 19.18 -8.74 -3.93
CA ARG A 53 17.90 -9.33 -4.35
C ARG A 53 17.09 -8.45 -5.30
N ILE A 54 17.75 -7.71 -6.18
CA ILE A 54 17.08 -6.76 -7.09
C ILE A 54 16.04 -7.47 -7.96
N GLN A 55 16.31 -8.71 -8.39
CA GLN A 55 15.34 -9.51 -9.15
C GLN A 55 14.08 -9.86 -8.32
N GLY A 56 14.20 -9.96 -6.99
CA GLY A 56 13.09 -10.32 -6.11
C GLY A 56 12.08 -9.17 -5.94
N TRP A 57 12.56 -7.98 -5.58
CA TRP A 57 11.70 -6.82 -5.28
C TRP A 57 11.57 -5.83 -6.45
N GLY A 58 12.55 -5.82 -7.34
CA GLY A 58 12.72 -4.81 -8.38
C GLY A 58 12.03 -5.17 -9.69
N GLU A 59 11.79 -6.44 -9.98
CA GLU A 59 11.16 -6.86 -11.23
C GLU A 59 9.72 -6.33 -11.39
N PRO A 60 9.33 -5.91 -12.62
CA PRO A 60 10.12 -5.81 -13.85
C PRO A 60 10.83 -4.45 -14.03
N TYR A 61 10.85 -3.59 -13.01
CA TYR A 61 11.22 -2.18 -13.17
C TYR A 61 12.69 -1.88 -12.88
N PHE A 62 13.37 -2.64 -12.03
CA PHE A 62 14.74 -2.38 -11.61
C PHE A 62 15.65 -3.56 -11.91
N SER A 63 16.84 -3.29 -12.44
CA SER A 63 17.86 -4.31 -12.75
C SER A 63 19.27 -3.70 -12.69
N ILE A 64 20.32 -4.52 -12.90
CA ILE A 64 21.72 -4.04 -13.01
C ILE A 64 22.19 -4.19 -14.46
N ASN A 65 22.80 -3.15 -15.03
CA ASN A 65 23.37 -3.21 -16.39
C ASN A 65 24.82 -3.76 -16.41
N ALA A 66 25.40 -3.93 -17.60
CA ALA A 66 26.76 -4.43 -17.78
C ALA A 66 27.87 -3.57 -17.15
N ALA A 67 27.58 -2.30 -16.83
CA ALA A 67 28.50 -1.41 -16.12
C ALA A 67 28.41 -1.54 -14.58
N GLY A 68 27.49 -2.38 -14.08
CA GLY A 68 27.23 -2.53 -12.64
C GLY A 68 26.33 -1.45 -12.06
N HIS A 69 25.71 -0.60 -12.88
CA HIS A 69 24.79 0.44 -12.44
C HIS A 69 23.35 -0.07 -12.34
N VAL A 70 22.57 0.50 -11.43
CA VAL A 70 21.13 0.25 -11.34
C VAL A 70 20.42 0.94 -12.50
N THR A 71 19.56 0.20 -13.18
CA THR A 71 18.69 0.72 -14.23
C THR A 71 17.23 0.71 -13.81
N VAL A 72 16.44 1.60 -14.42
CA VAL A 72 14.98 1.61 -14.31
C VAL A 72 14.37 1.38 -15.68
N SER A 73 13.36 0.51 -15.76
CA SER A 73 12.53 0.24 -16.93
C SER A 73 11.12 0.73 -16.64
N PRO A 74 10.78 2.02 -16.85
CA PRO A 74 9.53 2.59 -16.34
C PRO A 74 8.25 1.92 -16.87
N LYS A 75 8.30 1.29 -18.05
CA LYS A 75 7.18 0.55 -18.65
C LYS A 75 7.30 -0.97 -18.49
N GLY A 76 8.12 -1.42 -17.53
CA GLY A 76 8.48 -2.83 -17.34
C GLY A 76 9.01 -3.45 -18.64
N ASP A 77 8.53 -4.65 -18.96
CA ASP A 77 8.96 -5.45 -20.12
C ASP A 77 8.66 -4.82 -21.50
N ARG A 78 7.86 -3.74 -21.54
CA ARG A 78 7.36 -3.14 -22.80
C ARG A 78 8.14 -1.91 -23.24
N GLY A 79 9.15 -1.49 -22.48
CA GLY A 79 9.88 -0.24 -22.72
C GLY A 79 11.39 -0.40 -22.70
N GLY A 80 12.08 0.71 -22.92
CA GLY A 80 13.53 0.82 -22.69
C GLY A 80 13.86 1.00 -21.21
N SER A 81 15.13 0.80 -20.89
CA SER A 81 15.70 1.09 -19.57
C SER A 81 16.53 2.38 -19.60
N LEU A 82 16.69 2.99 -18.43
CA LEU A 82 17.55 4.14 -18.18
C LEU A 82 18.53 3.81 -17.06
N ASP A 83 19.76 4.28 -17.16
CA ASP A 83 20.77 4.17 -16.10
C ASP A 83 20.54 5.27 -15.05
N LEU A 84 20.35 4.89 -13.78
CA LEU A 84 20.11 5.83 -12.69
C LEU A 84 21.34 6.66 -12.34
N CYS A 85 22.54 6.09 -12.50
CA CYS A 85 23.79 6.80 -12.25
C CYS A 85 23.92 7.96 -13.23
N ASP A 86 23.74 7.66 -14.52
CA ASP A 86 23.79 8.66 -15.59
C ASP A 86 22.69 9.72 -15.44
N LEU A 87 21.48 9.31 -15.04
CA LEU A 87 20.39 10.24 -14.77
C LEU A 87 20.75 11.22 -13.65
N VAL A 88 21.27 10.72 -12.52
CA VAL A 88 21.65 11.55 -11.37
C VAL A 88 22.79 12.50 -11.73
N GLU A 89 23.81 12.03 -12.45
CA GLU A 89 24.90 12.90 -12.91
C GLU A 89 24.41 13.98 -13.90
N SER A 90 23.49 13.63 -14.80
CA SER A 90 22.85 14.61 -15.69
C SER A 90 22.05 15.68 -14.93
N LEU A 91 21.35 15.29 -13.85
CA LEU A 91 20.61 16.24 -13.01
C LEU A 91 21.54 17.16 -12.21
N LYS A 92 22.68 16.64 -11.70
CA LYS A 92 23.70 17.44 -11.02
C LYS A 92 24.33 18.47 -11.96
N GLN A 93 24.59 18.11 -13.22
CA GLN A 93 25.07 19.04 -14.26
C GLN A 93 24.07 20.18 -14.53
N ARG A 94 22.77 19.97 -14.24
CA ARG A 94 21.72 20.99 -14.30
C ARG A 94 21.55 21.78 -12.99
N ASN A 95 22.53 21.72 -12.08
CA ASN A 95 22.54 22.37 -10.77
C ASN A 95 21.41 21.90 -9.83
N LEU A 96 20.94 20.66 -9.98
CA LEU A 96 20.03 20.03 -9.01
C LEU A 96 20.86 19.30 -7.94
N ALA A 97 20.73 19.76 -6.70
CA ALA A 97 21.45 19.19 -5.56
C ALA A 97 20.75 17.95 -5.01
N LEU A 98 21.53 17.04 -4.42
CA LEU A 98 21.03 15.90 -3.64
C LEU A 98 20.62 16.36 -2.23
N PRO A 99 19.64 15.70 -1.57
CA PRO A 99 18.90 14.51 -2.03
C PRO A 99 17.80 14.82 -3.05
N LEU A 100 17.60 13.90 -4.01
CA LEU A 100 16.55 13.98 -5.02
C LEU A 100 15.52 12.87 -4.85
N LEU A 101 14.24 13.20 -5.03
CA LEU A 101 13.15 12.24 -5.11
C LEU A 101 12.69 12.14 -6.57
N ILE A 102 13.09 11.06 -7.25
CA ILE A 102 12.75 10.81 -8.65
C ILE A 102 11.50 9.93 -8.70
N ARG A 103 10.50 10.36 -9.48
CA ARG A 103 9.25 9.63 -9.68
C ARG A 103 9.12 9.21 -11.13
N PHE A 104 8.74 7.96 -11.35
CA PHE A 104 8.49 7.39 -12.68
C PHE A 104 6.99 7.14 -12.85
N SER A 105 6.27 8.11 -13.40
CA SER A 105 4.82 8.01 -13.58
C SER A 105 4.42 6.86 -14.52
N ASP A 106 5.28 6.47 -15.46
CA ASP A 106 5.03 5.30 -16.32
C ASP A 106 4.97 3.98 -15.53
N ILE A 107 5.69 3.87 -14.39
CA ILE A 107 5.57 2.69 -13.52
C ILE A 107 4.17 2.65 -12.92
N LEU A 108 3.63 3.79 -12.50
CA LEU A 108 2.27 3.87 -11.97
C LEU A 108 1.24 3.44 -13.03
N GLU A 109 1.37 3.94 -14.25
CA GLU A 109 0.52 3.54 -15.39
C GLU A 109 0.59 2.01 -15.62
N ASP A 110 1.80 1.45 -15.70
CA ASP A 110 2.01 0.03 -15.91
C ASP A 110 1.45 -0.82 -14.75
N ARG A 111 1.57 -0.37 -13.50
CA ARG A 111 0.99 -1.07 -12.33
C ARG A 111 -0.52 -1.08 -12.36
N ILE A 112 -1.17 0.02 -12.75
CA ILE A 112 -2.63 0.09 -12.90
C ILE A 112 -3.07 -0.91 -13.98
N GLU A 113 -2.39 -0.92 -15.12
CA GLU A 113 -2.69 -1.83 -16.23
C GLU A 113 -2.52 -3.30 -15.80
N ARG A 114 -1.39 -3.65 -15.18
CA ARG A 114 -1.10 -5.02 -14.73
C ARG A 114 -2.12 -5.52 -13.71
N LEU A 115 -2.54 -4.67 -12.78
CA LEU A 115 -3.54 -5.01 -11.77
C LEU A 115 -4.89 -5.31 -12.42
N ASN A 116 -5.40 -4.42 -13.27
CA ASN A 116 -6.67 -4.61 -13.97
C ASN A 116 -6.63 -5.84 -14.89
N SER A 117 -5.55 -6.00 -15.65
CA SER A 117 -5.32 -7.17 -16.51
C SER A 117 -5.30 -8.48 -15.72
N CYS A 118 -4.77 -8.49 -14.48
CA CYS A 118 -4.78 -9.68 -13.62
C CYS A 118 -6.21 -10.09 -13.24
N PHE A 119 -7.03 -9.14 -12.79
CA PHE A 119 -8.44 -9.38 -12.49
C PHE A 119 -9.24 -9.77 -13.74
N ALA A 120 -9.01 -9.12 -14.89
CA ALA A 120 -9.69 -9.44 -16.14
C ALA A 120 -9.42 -10.90 -16.57
N ARG A 121 -8.17 -11.36 -16.48
CA ARG A 121 -7.82 -12.77 -16.75
C ARG A 121 -8.51 -13.73 -15.79
N ALA A 122 -8.57 -13.40 -14.50
CA ALA A 122 -9.26 -14.23 -13.51
C ALA A 122 -10.78 -14.29 -13.78
N ILE A 123 -11.41 -13.14 -14.05
CA ILE A 123 -12.84 -13.04 -14.39
C ILE A 123 -13.16 -13.90 -15.61
N ALA A 124 -12.38 -13.78 -16.69
CA ALA A 124 -12.55 -14.59 -17.89
C ALA A 124 -12.38 -16.09 -17.60
N ARG A 125 -11.32 -16.47 -16.87
CA ARG A 125 -11.04 -17.87 -16.51
C ARG A 125 -12.17 -18.53 -15.72
N TYR A 126 -12.78 -17.79 -14.79
CA TYR A 126 -13.86 -18.30 -13.94
C TYR A 126 -15.26 -17.98 -14.48
N ASN A 127 -15.36 -17.39 -15.68
CA ASN A 127 -16.61 -16.96 -16.30
C ASN A 127 -17.49 -16.10 -15.38
N TYR A 128 -16.84 -15.26 -14.56
CA TYR A 128 -17.53 -14.36 -13.64
C TYR A 128 -18.29 -13.29 -14.42
N LYS A 129 -19.56 -13.06 -14.06
CA LYS A 129 -20.51 -12.26 -14.86
C LYS A 129 -20.51 -10.77 -14.54
N ASN A 130 -19.48 -10.30 -13.85
CA ASN A 130 -19.35 -8.90 -13.47
C ASN A 130 -17.88 -8.46 -13.60
N VAL A 131 -17.60 -7.19 -13.33
CA VAL A 131 -16.31 -6.55 -13.59
C VAL A 131 -15.54 -6.25 -12.32
N TYR A 132 -14.22 -6.07 -12.48
CA TYR A 132 -13.38 -5.48 -11.45
C TYR A 132 -13.37 -3.95 -11.59
N ARG A 133 -13.39 -3.24 -10.45
CA ARG A 133 -13.22 -1.78 -10.38
C ARG A 133 -12.17 -1.48 -9.33
N GLY A 134 -11.01 -1.01 -9.75
CA GLY A 134 -9.95 -0.58 -8.83
C GLY A 134 -10.28 0.77 -8.18
N VAL A 135 -9.93 0.94 -6.92
CA VAL A 135 -10.11 2.18 -6.17
C VAL A 135 -8.81 2.46 -5.39
N PHE A 136 -8.26 3.66 -5.52
CA PHE A 136 -7.03 4.04 -4.82
C PHE A 136 -7.34 4.78 -3.52
N PRO A 137 -6.89 4.28 -2.36
CA PRO A 137 -7.03 4.97 -1.10
C PRO A 137 -6.09 6.17 -1.01
N VAL A 138 -6.65 7.38 -1.01
CA VAL A 138 -5.90 8.65 -1.03
C VAL A 138 -4.93 8.77 0.15
N LYS A 139 -5.26 8.16 1.30
CA LYS A 139 -4.39 8.08 2.48
C LYS A 139 -2.99 7.53 2.21
N CYS A 140 -2.82 6.70 1.18
CA CYS A 140 -1.53 6.12 0.85
C CYS A 140 -0.55 7.15 0.28
N ASN A 141 -1.04 8.12 -0.49
CA ASN A 141 -0.24 9.21 -1.03
C ASN A 141 -1.12 10.34 -1.57
N GLN A 142 -1.19 11.47 -0.86
CA GLN A 142 -2.02 12.62 -1.21
C GLN A 142 -1.35 13.61 -2.17
N HIS A 143 -0.14 13.33 -2.68
CA HIS A 143 0.54 14.27 -3.57
C HIS A 143 -0.24 14.47 -4.86
N ARG A 144 -0.54 15.73 -5.17
CA ARG A 144 -1.33 16.16 -6.33
C ARG A 144 -0.92 15.45 -7.63
N GLN A 145 0.38 15.48 -7.96
CA GLN A 145 0.90 14.88 -9.20
C GLN A 145 0.57 13.39 -9.30
N LEU A 146 0.69 12.65 -8.20
CA LEU A 146 0.39 11.22 -8.18
C LEU A 146 -1.10 10.95 -8.31
N ILE A 147 -1.95 11.73 -7.63
CA ILE A 147 -3.41 11.59 -7.75
C ILE A 147 -3.89 11.95 -9.17
N GLU A 148 -3.38 13.04 -9.74
CA GLU A 148 -3.69 13.45 -11.13
C GLU A 148 -3.25 12.38 -12.14
N ASP A 149 -2.04 11.83 -11.97
CA ASP A 149 -1.55 10.73 -12.80
C ASP A 149 -2.41 9.47 -12.64
N LEU A 150 -2.77 9.10 -11.40
CA LEU A 150 -3.60 7.93 -11.12
C LEU A 150 -4.99 8.06 -11.74
N VAL A 151 -5.63 9.22 -11.63
CA VAL A 151 -6.93 9.49 -12.26
C VAL A 151 -6.79 9.42 -13.79
N ARG A 152 -5.75 10.04 -14.36
CA ARG A 152 -5.50 10.02 -15.81
C ARG A 152 -5.28 8.59 -16.34
N PHE A 153 -4.33 7.85 -15.77
CA PHE A 153 -4.01 6.48 -16.19
C PHE A 153 -5.11 5.47 -15.84
N GLY A 154 -5.92 5.77 -14.82
CA GLY A 154 -7.04 4.94 -14.40
C GLY A 154 -8.30 5.08 -15.26
N GLN A 155 -8.39 6.08 -16.15
CA GLN A 155 -9.60 6.37 -16.92
C GLN A 155 -10.10 5.18 -17.76
N PRO A 156 -9.26 4.44 -18.51
CA PRO A 156 -9.72 3.29 -19.30
C PRO A 156 -10.35 2.18 -18.46
N HIS A 157 -9.94 2.09 -17.19
CA HIS A 157 -10.36 1.07 -16.23
C HIS A 157 -11.46 1.55 -15.29
N HIS A 158 -11.92 2.79 -15.43
CA HIS A 158 -12.80 3.49 -14.47
C HIS A 158 -12.28 3.41 -13.03
N PHE A 159 -10.97 3.55 -12.88
CA PHE A 159 -10.31 3.50 -11.59
C PHE A 159 -10.77 4.66 -10.71
N GLY A 160 -11.20 4.35 -9.49
CA GLY A 160 -11.77 5.28 -8.53
C GLY A 160 -10.79 5.77 -7.47
N LEU A 161 -11.29 6.60 -6.57
CA LEU A 161 -10.59 7.05 -5.37
C LEU A 161 -11.36 6.68 -4.10
N GLU A 162 -10.64 6.42 -3.03
CA GLU A 162 -11.19 6.26 -1.68
C GLU A 162 -10.70 7.40 -0.79
N ALA A 163 -11.64 7.98 -0.05
CA ALA A 163 -11.41 9.03 0.92
C ALA A 163 -11.71 8.49 2.32
N GLY A 164 -10.74 8.54 3.22
CA GLY A 164 -10.89 8.13 4.63
C GLY A 164 -11.17 9.29 5.58
N SER A 165 -11.32 10.51 5.07
CA SER A 165 -11.57 11.72 5.87
C SER A 165 -12.17 12.85 5.04
N LYS A 166 -12.75 13.87 5.70
CA LYS A 166 -13.33 15.04 5.03
C LYS A 166 -12.32 15.80 4.14
N PRO A 167 -11.06 16.05 4.55
CA PRO A 167 -10.07 16.64 3.65
C PRO A 167 -9.74 15.78 2.42
N GLU A 168 -9.65 14.45 2.60
CA GLU A 168 -9.42 13.52 1.49
C GLU A 168 -10.61 13.48 0.52
N LEU A 169 -11.84 13.62 1.03
CA LEU A 169 -13.03 13.76 0.19
C LEU A 169 -12.90 14.99 -0.71
N MET A 170 -12.42 16.12 -0.18
CA MET A 170 -12.20 17.33 -0.99
C MET A 170 -11.13 17.12 -2.07
N ILE A 171 -10.04 16.42 -1.76
CA ILE A 171 -9.02 16.04 -2.76
C ILE A 171 -9.67 15.19 -3.86
N ALA A 172 -10.45 14.18 -3.48
CA ALA A 172 -11.09 13.28 -4.43
C ALA A 172 -12.11 14.01 -5.31
N LEU A 173 -12.95 14.88 -4.77
CA LEU A 173 -13.91 15.69 -5.55
C LEU A 173 -13.21 16.68 -6.50
N ALA A 174 -12.07 17.24 -6.06
CA ALA A 174 -11.28 18.14 -6.88
C ALA A 174 -10.62 17.43 -8.07
N THR A 175 -10.21 16.17 -7.90
CA THR A 175 -9.34 15.46 -8.87
C THR A 175 -10.04 14.37 -9.67
N LEU A 176 -11.01 13.64 -9.11
CA LEU A 176 -11.69 12.54 -9.78
C LEU A 176 -12.69 13.07 -10.81
N LYS A 177 -12.25 13.21 -12.07
CA LYS A 177 -13.09 13.71 -13.18
C LYS A 177 -13.57 12.61 -14.12
N ASN A 178 -13.27 11.35 -13.84
CA ASN A 178 -13.62 10.21 -14.69
C ASN A 178 -15.10 9.82 -14.49
N PRO A 179 -15.96 9.95 -15.51
CA PRO A 179 -17.35 9.52 -15.40
C PRO A 179 -17.44 8.02 -15.09
N GLY A 180 -18.30 7.67 -14.12
CA GLY A 180 -18.52 6.28 -13.71
C GLY A 180 -17.41 5.66 -12.84
N ALA A 181 -16.33 6.40 -12.54
CA ALA A 181 -15.38 5.99 -11.51
C ALA A 181 -16.04 6.07 -10.12
N LEU A 182 -15.65 5.16 -9.23
CA LEU A 182 -16.18 5.10 -7.87
C LEU A 182 -15.45 6.09 -6.97
N LEU A 183 -16.21 6.75 -6.08
CA LEU A 183 -15.69 7.49 -4.94
C LEU A 183 -16.15 6.79 -3.67
N ILE A 184 -15.26 6.05 -3.01
CA ILE A 184 -15.58 5.33 -1.78
C ILE A 184 -15.28 6.24 -0.58
N CYS A 185 -16.27 6.43 0.29
CA CYS A 185 -16.16 7.30 1.46
C CYS A 185 -16.11 6.46 2.75
N ASN A 186 -14.93 6.32 3.32
CA ASN A 186 -14.65 5.65 4.59
C ASN A 186 -14.27 6.67 5.68
N GLY A 187 -13.96 6.15 6.86
CA GLY A 187 -13.51 6.91 8.02
C GLY A 187 -14.66 7.45 8.85
N TYR A 188 -14.32 8.28 9.84
CA TYR A 188 -15.34 8.92 10.67
C TYR A 188 -16.10 9.98 9.87
N LYS A 189 -17.43 9.88 9.86
CA LYS A 189 -18.30 10.78 9.10
C LYS A 189 -19.24 11.54 10.01
N ASP A 190 -19.09 12.86 10.00
CA ASP A 190 -20.11 13.75 10.54
C ASP A 190 -21.17 14.08 9.47
N ARG A 191 -22.16 14.88 9.86
CA ARG A 191 -23.24 15.29 8.97
C ARG A 191 -22.74 16.01 7.70
N GLU A 192 -21.79 16.91 7.84
CA GLU A 192 -21.25 17.69 6.70
C GLU A 192 -20.52 16.79 5.71
N TYR A 193 -19.75 15.79 6.19
CA TYR A 193 -19.14 14.79 5.32
C TYR A 193 -20.25 14.10 4.50
N ILE A 194 -21.25 13.52 5.18
CA ILE A 194 -22.31 12.75 4.54
C ILE A 194 -23.07 13.61 3.51
N GLU A 195 -23.47 14.83 3.88
CA GLU A 195 -24.16 15.76 2.98
C GLU A 195 -23.30 16.09 1.75
N THR A 196 -22.00 16.34 1.94
CA THR A 196 -21.05 16.60 0.84
C THR A 196 -20.96 15.39 -0.10
N ALA A 197 -20.85 14.19 0.44
CA ALA A 197 -20.77 12.95 -0.34
C ALA A 197 -22.06 12.67 -1.12
N ILE A 198 -23.24 12.99 -0.56
CA ILE A 198 -24.53 12.90 -1.27
C ILE A 198 -24.60 13.96 -2.37
N LEU A 199 -24.21 15.20 -2.09
CA LEU A 199 -24.22 16.29 -3.06
C LEU A 199 -23.27 16.04 -4.24
N ALA A 200 -22.17 15.31 -4.02
CA ALA A 200 -21.25 14.90 -5.10
C ALA A 200 -21.97 14.14 -6.23
N GLN A 201 -23.07 13.43 -5.94
CA GLN A 201 -23.88 12.77 -6.97
C GLN A 201 -24.48 13.78 -7.97
N ARG A 202 -24.77 15.01 -7.55
CA ARG A 202 -25.23 16.10 -8.45
C ARG A 202 -24.13 16.56 -9.42
N LEU A 203 -22.88 16.30 -9.08
CA LEU A 203 -21.71 16.55 -9.93
C LEU A 203 -21.38 15.34 -10.84
N GLY A 204 -22.25 14.33 -10.88
CA GLY A 204 -22.05 13.11 -11.68
C GLY A 204 -21.12 12.08 -11.03
N GLN A 205 -20.71 12.27 -9.77
CA GLN A 205 -19.86 11.33 -9.06
C GLN A 205 -20.66 10.12 -8.56
N THR A 206 -20.08 8.93 -8.65
CA THR A 206 -20.65 7.72 -8.01
C THR A 206 -20.07 7.59 -6.61
N SER A 207 -20.59 8.41 -5.69
CA SER A 207 -20.13 8.48 -4.30
C SER A 207 -20.83 7.43 -3.44
N VAL A 208 -20.07 6.46 -2.92
CA VAL A 208 -20.57 5.41 -2.02
C VAL A 208 -20.14 5.70 -0.59
N ILE A 209 -21.13 5.91 0.28
CA ILE A 209 -20.92 6.21 1.70
C ILE A 209 -20.90 4.90 2.48
N VAL A 210 -19.72 4.49 2.93
CA VAL A 210 -19.56 3.24 3.68
C VAL A 210 -19.84 3.51 5.16
N LEU A 211 -20.94 2.95 5.66
CA LEU A 211 -21.33 3.04 7.06
C LEU A 211 -20.38 2.20 7.92
N GLU A 212 -19.66 2.86 8.82
CA GLU A 212 -18.66 2.24 9.70
C GLU A 212 -19.07 2.25 11.18
N GLN A 213 -20.07 3.04 11.55
CA GLN A 213 -20.68 3.12 12.87
C GLN A 213 -22.21 3.15 12.74
N ILE A 214 -22.92 2.57 13.71
CA ILE A 214 -24.38 2.44 13.61
C ILE A 214 -25.09 3.80 13.62
N GLU A 215 -24.51 4.79 14.30
CA GLU A 215 -25.02 6.16 14.36
C GLU A 215 -25.01 6.86 12.99
N GLU A 216 -24.10 6.46 12.08
CA GLU A 216 -24.02 7.02 10.73
C GLU A 216 -25.27 6.69 9.89
N VAL A 217 -26.00 5.61 10.21
CA VAL A 217 -27.26 5.24 9.51
C VAL A 217 -28.30 6.34 9.66
N GLY A 218 -28.51 6.81 10.89
CA GLY A 218 -29.44 7.90 11.19
C GLY A 218 -29.02 9.21 10.52
N LEU A 219 -27.72 9.52 10.51
CA LEU A 219 -27.19 10.70 9.83
C LEU A 219 -27.41 10.63 8.31
N ALA A 220 -27.16 9.49 7.68
CA ALA A 220 -27.37 9.28 6.25
C ALA A 220 -28.85 9.42 5.85
N ILE A 221 -29.77 8.86 6.64
CA ILE A 221 -31.21 8.99 6.41
C ILE A 221 -31.65 10.46 6.55
N ALA A 222 -31.20 11.14 7.60
CA ALA A 222 -31.54 12.54 7.83
C ALA A 222 -31.02 13.46 6.71
N ALA A 223 -29.75 13.29 6.33
CA ALA A 223 -29.13 14.04 5.23
C ALA A 223 -29.83 13.79 3.89
N SER A 224 -30.16 12.52 3.58
CA SER A 224 -30.90 12.16 2.37
C SER A 224 -32.25 12.85 2.29
N LYS A 225 -33.02 12.85 3.38
CA LYS A 225 -34.33 13.52 3.45
C LYS A 225 -34.22 15.03 3.32
N ALA A 226 -33.25 15.65 4.01
CA ALA A 226 -33.02 17.09 3.95
C ALA A 226 -32.61 17.56 2.55
N LEU A 227 -31.79 16.78 1.85
CA LEU A 227 -31.32 17.09 0.49
C LEU A 227 -32.26 16.63 -0.62
N GLY A 228 -33.22 15.74 -0.32
CA GLY A 228 -34.09 15.12 -1.31
C GLY A 228 -33.33 14.24 -2.32
N ILE A 229 -32.20 13.65 -1.91
CA ILE A 229 -31.33 12.83 -2.77
C ILE A 229 -31.15 11.47 -2.10
N LYS A 230 -31.40 10.38 -2.85
CA LYS A 230 -31.10 9.03 -2.38
C LYS A 230 -29.58 8.77 -2.43
N PRO A 231 -28.92 8.45 -1.30
CA PRO A 231 -27.50 8.14 -1.27
C PRO A 231 -27.22 6.77 -1.89
N ILE A 232 -25.97 6.52 -2.27
CA ILE A 232 -25.45 5.16 -2.43
C ILE A 232 -24.72 4.79 -1.14
N LEU A 233 -25.19 3.77 -0.44
CA LEU A 233 -24.67 3.35 0.85
C LEU A 233 -23.92 2.02 0.72
N GLY A 234 -22.88 1.88 1.52
CA GLY A 234 -22.26 0.60 1.85
C GLY A 234 -22.27 0.35 3.35
N VAL A 235 -21.96 -0.86 3.76
CA VAL A 235 -21.67 -1.20 5.16
C VAL A 235 -20.29 -1.82 5.25
N ARG A 236 -19.50 -1.42 6.24
CA ARG A 236 -18.24 -2.09 6.57
C ARG A 236 -18.50 -3.20 7.58
N ALA A 237 -18.25 -4.44 7.22
CA ALA A 237 -18.38 -5.56 8.14
C ALA A 237 -17.12 -5.76 9.01
N LYS A 238 -17.34 -6.01 10.30
CA LYS A 238 -16.33 -6.60 11.19
C LYS A 238 -16.30 -8.11 10.96
N LEU A 239 -15.25 -8.58 10.30
CA LEU A 239 -15.01 -10.00 10.10
C LEU A 239 -14.40 -10.64 11.33
N THR A 240 -14.82 -11.86 11.64
CA THR A 240 -14.25 -12.71 12.70
C THR A 240 -12.91 -13.32 12.29
N THR A 241 -12.67 -13.47 10.99
CA THR A 241 -11.38 -13.87 10.41
C THR A 241 -10.30 -12.84 10.79
N LYS A 242 -9.33 -13.26 11.62
CA LYS A 242 -8.21 -12.40 12.06
C LYS A 242 -7.09 -12.38 11.01
N GLY A 243 -6.52 -11.19 10.77
CA GLY A 243 -5.24 -11.07 10.09
C GLY A 243 -4.13 -11.68 10.95
N VAL A 244 -3.29 -12.54 10.37
CA VAL A 244 -2.07 -13.03 11.02
C VAL A 244 -0.97 -11.98 10.81
N GLY A 245 -0.40 -11.42 11.88
CA GLY A 245 0.75 -10.50 11.81
C GLY A 245 0.81 -9.41 12.89
N ARG A 246 1.92 -8.65 12.92
CA ARG A 246 2.18 -7.53 13.88
C ARG A 246 1.16 -6.37 13.84
N TRP A 247 0.21 -6.39 12.89
CA TRP A 247 -0.80 -5.35 12.65
C TRP A 247 -2.23 -5.80 12.99
N GLY A 248 -2.42 -6.87 13.78
CA GLY A 248 -3.73 -7.43 14.13
C GLY A 248 -4.69 -6.55 14.94
N GLY A 249 -4.34 -5.29 15.24
CA GLY A 249 -5.18 -4.35 15.97
C GLY A 249 -6.29 -3.69 15.13
N SER A 250 -6.24 -3.80 13.80
CA SER A 250 -7.22 -3.19 12.89
C SER A 250 -8.32 -4.15 12.41
N THR A 251 -8.40 -5.38 12.95
CA THR A 251 -9.32 -6.44 12.51
C THR A 251 -10.03 -7.13 13.67
N GLY A 252 -11.19 -7.74 13.41
CA GLY A 252 -12.01 -8.41 14.41
C GLY A 252 -12.82 -7.46 15.30
N ASP A 253 -13.35 -7.98 16.41
CA ASP A 253 -14.19 -7.24 17.36
C ASP A 253 -13.51 -6.00 17.97
N ARG A 254 -12.17 -5.94 17.94
CA ARG A 254 -11.36 -4.81 18.44
C ARG A 254 -11.11 -3.72 17.39
N ALA A 255 -11.57 -3.89 16.16
CA ALA A 255 -11.41 -2.89 15.11
C ALA A 255 -12.18 -1.60 15.47
N LYS A 256 -11.52 -0.45 15.31
CA LYS A 256 -12.10 0.88 15.54
C LYS A 256 -13.31 1.18 14.65
N PHE A 257 -13.38 0.54 13.48
CA PHE A 257 -14.37 0.78 12.44
C PHE A 257 -15.04 -0.51 11.99
N GLY A 258 -16.28 -0.40 11.55
CA GLY A 258 -17.08 -1.50 11.04
C GLY A 258 -18.17 -1.95 12.01
N LEU A 259 -19.21 -2.52 11.43
CA LEU A 259 -20.40 -3.03 12.09
C LEU A 259 -20.27 -4.53 12.31
N THR A 260 -20.61 -4.97 13.51
CA THR A 260 -20.86 -6.37 13.84
C THR A 260 -22.12 -6.85 13.12
N ILE A 261 -22.33 -8.17 13.01
CA ILE A 261 -23.53 -8.74 12.37
C ILE A 261 -24.83 -8.19 12.99
N PRO A 262 -25.00 -8.11 14.33
CA PRO A 262 -26.19 -7.50 14.92
C PRO A 262 -26.38 -6.03 14.52
N GLU A 263 -25.30 -5.24 14.43
CA GLU A 263 -25.37 -3.85 13.99
C GLU A 263 -25.72 -3.74 12.50
N ILE A 264 -25.22 -4.65 11.64
CA ILE A 264 -25.62 -4.71 10.23
C ILE A 264 -27.12 -5.01 10.10
N ILE A 265 -27.64 -5.98 10.86
CA ILE A 265 -29.09 -6.30 10.88
C ILE A 265 -29.89 -5.07 11.35
N ARG A 266 -29.42 -4.37 12.38
CA ARG A 266 -30.04 -3.13 12.85
C ARG A 266 -30.03 -2.04 11.77
N ALA A 267 -28.90 -1.85 11.07
CA ALA A 267 -28.78 -0.89 9.98
C ALA A 267 -29.77 -1.21 8.83
N VAL A 268 -29.90 -2.48 8.46
CA VAL A 268 -30.90 -2.94 7.48
C VAL A 268 -32.31 -2.57 7.94
N GLY A 269 -32.68 -2.87 9.19
CA GLY A 269 -34.00 -2.54 9.73
C GLY A 269 -34.28 -1.04 9.82
N GLU A 270 -33.28 -0.22 10.14
CA GLU A 270 -33.41 1.24 10.14
C GLU A 270 -33.59 1.80 8.72
N LEU A 271 -32.84 1.29 7.74
CA LEU A 271 -32.97 1.67 6.33
C LEU A 271 -34.32 1.21 5.74
N GLU A 272 -34.78 0.01 6.08
CA GLU A 272 -36.07 -0.51 5.64
C GLU A 272 -37.24 0.36 6.16
N LYS A 273 -37.24 0.68 7.47
CA LYS A 273 -38.23 1.59 8.07
C LYS A 273 -38.25 2.98 7.42
N ALA A 274 -37.10 3.43 6.91
CA ALA A 274 -36.99 4.70 6.20
C ALA A 274 -37.35 4.60 4.69
N GLY A 275 -37.67 3.42 4.16
CA GLY A 275 -37.89 3.19 2.73
C GLY A 275 -36.62 3.34 1.89
N MET A 276 -35.46 3.12 2.50
CA MET A 276 -34.12 3.38 1.94
C MET A 276 -33.27 2.11 1.81
N LEU A 277 -33.81 0.90 2.04
CA LEU A 277 -33.04 -0.34 1.94
C LEU A 277 -32.37 -0.54 0.57
N GLY A 278 -33.04 -0.15 -0.53
CA GLY A 278 -32.44 -0.18 -1.87
C GLY A 278 -31.26 0.79 -2.08
N CYS A 279 -30.98 1.68 -1.13
CA CYS A 279 -29.77 2.53 -1.14
C CYS A 279 -28.53 1.74 -0.67
N LEU A 280 -28.70 0.63 0.06
CA LEU A 280 -27.60 -0.23 0.46
C LEU A 280 -27.15 -1.09 -0.72
N GLN A 281 -25.94 -0.84 -1.21
CA GLN A 281 -25.42 -1.44 -2.44
C GLN A 281 -24.02 -2.04 -2.32
N LEU A 282 -23.29 -1.73 -1.25
CA LEU A 282 -21.89 -2.14 -1.11
C LEU A 282 -21.64 -2.85 0.23
N LEU A 283 -20.95 -3.99 0.19
CA LEU A 283 -20.33 -4.58 1.39
C LEU A 283 -18.83 -4.33 1.32
N HIS A 284 -18.29 -3.67 2.33
CA HIS A 284 -16.86 -3.43 2.49
C HIS A 284 -16.31 -4.26 3.64
N PHE A 285 -15.08 -4.72 3.51
CA PHE A 285 -14.29 -5.17 4.66
C PHE A 285 -12.82 -4.81 4.45
N HIS A 286 -12.07 -4.75 5.54
CA HIS A 286 -10.63 -4.51 5.47
C HIS A 286 -9.92 -5.33 6.53
N ILE A 287 -9.07 -6.25 6.07
CA ILE A 287 -8.31 -7.17 6.93
C ILE A 287 -6.92 -6.65 7.33
N GLY A 288 -6.61 -5.39 6.99
CA GLY A 288 -5.33 -4.75 7.28
C GLY A 288 -4.48 -4.51 6.03
N SER A 289 -3.29 -3.95 6.24
CA SER A 289 -2.31 -3.65 5.19
C SER A 289 -1.23 -4.73 5.14
N GLN A 290 -0.60 -4.90 3.97
CA GLN A 290 0.54 -5.80 3.78
C GLN A 290 0.25 -7.24 4.25
N ILE A 291 -0.83 -7.83 3.73
CA ILE A 291 -1.21 -9.20 4.06
C ILE A 291 -0.29 -10.15 3.29
N SER A 292 0.62 -10.79 4.03
CA SER A 292 1.64 -11.68 3.47
C SER A 292 1.11 -13.09 3.18
N SER A 293 -0.01 -13.49 3.80
CA SER A 293 -0.62 -14.81 3.60
C SER A 293 -1.91 -14.75 2.78
N ILE A 294 -1.91 -15.46 1.65
CA ILE A 294 -3.10 -15.61 0.79
C ILE A 294 -4.25 -16.37 1.45
N SER A 295 -3.99 -17.23 2.45
CA SER A 295 -5.06 -17.98 3.14
C SER A 295 -5.99 -17.04 3.91
N VAL A 296 -5.41 -16.02 4.57
CA VAL A 296 -6.16 -14.99 5.32
C VAL A 296 -7.11 -14.23 4.40
N ILE A 297 -6.65 -13.88 3.19
CA ILE A 297 -7.48 -13.21 2.18
C ILE A 297 -8.65 -14.11 1.76
N LYS A 298 -8.39 -15.40 1.52
CA LYS A 298 -9.42 -16.37 1.11
C LYS A 298 -10.49 -16.56 2.19
N ASP A 299 -10.08 -16.67 3.44
CA ASP A 299 -11.02 -16.87 4.56
C ASP A 299 -11.90 -15.64 4.77
N ALA A 300 -11.32 -14.44 4.67
CA ALA A 300 -12.05 -13.18 4.76
C ALA A 300 -13.07 -13.00 3.62
N ILE A 301 -12.67 -13.29 2.37
CA ILE A 301 -13.59 -13.23 1.22
C ILE A 301 -14.73 -14.25 1.39
N ARG A 302 -14.45 -15.44 1.92
CA ARG A 302 -15.48 -16.46 2.16
C ARG A 302 -16.52 -15.94 3.17
N GLU A 303 -16.05 -15.44 4.32
CA GLU A 303 -16.92 -14.85 5.34
C GLU A 303 -17.75 -13.69 4.79
N ALA A 304 -17.11 -12.74 4.11
CA ALA A 304 -17.78 -11.59 3.50
C ALA A 304 -18.81 -12.00 2.43
N SER A 305 -18.53 -13.05 1.66
CA SER A 305 -19.47 -13.55 0.65
C SER A 305 -20.77 -14.05 1.27
N HIS A 306 -20.72 -14.68 2.45
CA HIS A 306 -21.93 -15.07 3.18
C HIS A 306 -22.75 -13.84 3.60
N ILE A 307 -22.09 -12.83 4.17
CA ILE A 307 -22.75 -11.57 4.58
C ILE A 307 -23.40 -10.89 3.36
N TYR A 308 -22.68 -10.81 2.22
CA TYR A 308 -23.17 -10.20 0.99
C TYR A 308 -24.45 -10.88 0.49
N VAL A 309 -24.47 -12.21 0.47
CA VAL A 309 -25.63 -12.99 0.01
C VAL A 309 -26.83 -12.79 0.94
N GLU A 310 -26.62 -12.77 2.26
CA GLU A 310 -27.72 -12.53 3.20
C GLU A 310 -28.27 -11.10 3.10
N LEU A 311 -27.42 -10.09 2.90
CA LEU A 311 -27.87 -8.72 2.63
C LEU A 311 -28.74 -8.64 1.36
N ALA A 312 -28.34 -9.32 0.29
CA ALA A 312 -29.13 -9.38 -0.94
C ALA A 312 -30.49 -10.09 -0.72
N LYS A 313 -30.52 -11.19 0.04
CA LYS A 313 -31.77 -11.89 0.41
C LYS A 313 -32.70 -11.05 1.27
N LEU A 314 -32.15 -10.20 2.13
CA LEU A 314 -32.91 -9.25 2.95
C LEU A 314 -33.49 -8.08 2.13
N GLY A 315 -33.15 -7.97 0.83
CA GLY A 315 -33.71 -6.97 -0.08
C GLY A 315 -32.82 -5.74 -0.32
N ALA A 316 -31.57 -5.74 0.16
CA ALA A 316 -30.60 -4.71 -0.22
C ALA A 316 -30.22 -4.86 -1.71
N ASN A 317 -29.98 -3.73 -2.39
CA ASN A 317 -29.64 -3.70 -3.81
C ASN A 317 -28.13 -3.90 -4.02
N MET A 318 -27.62 -5.05 -3.56
CA MET A 318 -26.18 -5.32 -3.52
C MET A 318 -25.56 -5.37 -4.92
N ASN A 319 -24.65 -4.44 -5.20
CA ASN A 319 -23.94 -4.27 -6.47
C ASN A 319 -22.42 -4.45 -6.33
N TYR A 320 -21.85 -4.18 -5.15
CA TYR A 320 -20.42 -4.10 -4.94
C TYR A 320 -19.97 -4.93 -3.73
N LEU A 321 -18.96 -5.77 -3.93
CA LEU A 321 -18.19 -6.40 -2.85
C LEU A 321 -16.79 -5.80 -2.85
N ASP A 322 -16.52 -4.94 -1.88
CA ASP A 322 -15.23 -4.27 -1.73
C ASP A 322 -14.37 -5.01 -0.70
N VAL A 323 -13.28 -5.60 -1.19
CA VAL A 323 -12.34 -6.40 -0.40
C VAL A 323 -11.29 -5.54 0.33
N GLY A 324 -11.33 -4.22 0.13
CA GLY A 324 -10.42 -3.26 0.71
C GLY A 324 -8.97 -3.40 0.19
N GLY A 325 -8.06 -2.74 0.89
CA GLY A 325 -6.62 -2.92 0.68
C GLY A 325 -6.08 -4.21 1.31
N GLY A 326 -4.75 -4.35 1.30
CA GLY A 326 -4.07 -5.48 1.94
C GLY A 326 -3.21 -6.30 0.99
N LEU A 327 -3.35 -6.10 -0.33
CA LEU A 327 -2.42 -6.66 -1.31
C LEU A 327 -0.98 -6.27 -0.96
N GLY A 328 -0.16 -7.26 -0.62
CA GLY A 328 1.21 -7.05 -0.19
C GLY A 328 2.15 -6.65 -1.32
N VAL A 329 3.20 -5.91 -0.95
CA VAL A 329 4.37 -5.62 -1.81
C VAL A 329 5.57 -6.38 -1.26
N ASP A 330 6.27 -7.13 -2.10
CA ASP A 330 7.46 -7.88 -1.68
C ASP A 330 8.68 -6.95 -1.61
N TYR A 331 8.85 -6.30 -0.45
CA TYR A 331 9.91 -5.29 -0.25
C TYR A 331 11.33 -5.88 -0.15
N ASP A 332 11.46 -7.12 0.33
CA ASP A 332 12.77 -7.78 0.51
C ASP A 332 13.10 -8.77 -0.60
N GLY A 333 12.15 -9.00 -1.52
CA GLY A 333 12.29 -9.87 -2.68
C GLY A 333 12.31 -11.35 -2.35
N SER A 334 11.92 -11.74 -1.13
CA SER A 334 12.00 -13.12 -0.67
C SER A 334 10.81 -13.98 -1.07
N LYS A 335 9.67 -13.36 -1.44
CA LYS A 335 8.38 -14.02 -1.68
C LYS A 335 7.90 -14.87 -0.51
N THR A 336 8.20 -14.44 0.71
CA THR A 336 7.85 -15.15 1.94
C THR A 336 6.65 -14.52 2.66
N ASN A 337 6.13 -15.23 3.65
CA ASN A 337 4.95 -14.85 4.43
C ASN A 337 5.27 -14.36 5.86
N PHE A 338 6.52 -13.93 6.13
CA PHE A 338 6.94 -13.40 7.43
C PHE A 338 6.22 -12.08 7.81
#